data_AF-A0A8T0ESQ0-F1
#
_entry.id   AF-A0A8T0ESQ0-F1
#
_cell.length_a   1.000
_cell.length_b   1.000
_cell.length_c   1.000
_cell.angle_alpha   90.00
_cell.angle_beta   90.00
_cell.angle_gamma   90.00
#
_symmetry.space_group_name_H-M   'P 1'
#
loop_
_entity.id
_entity.type
_entity.pdbx_description
1 polymer ?
#
loop_
_entity_poly.entity_id
_entity_poly.type
_entity_poly.pdbx_seq_one_letter_code
_entity_poly.pdbx_strand_id
1 'polypeptide(L)'
;MLFVWITVGALQATLGSKLGLNYLIYDDSIPELGSPCFPGTPCISPWQVFHPPESQLKYSTRPPKVIFKKSTSTDLCINNFVSTFQEEVKSSKILSDFFDSFDDVPAMEFGNRLYPEIIDSLTQVKTPNPEFVAQQAIEAVVENYDKLSSDIVIQIYANTVAKYLFTQGVLTPQNYVQLAKNFAKMIEEAAVGNDSPYAAHDEGFVRFLDSFGLFTPDKALLVAVQYGNEWEMAAKPKRG
;
A
#
# COMPACT_ATOMS: atom_id res chain seq x y z
N MET A 1 -8.26 42.48 9.03
CA MET A 1 -7.40 41.27 9.05
C MET A 1 -7.99 40.24 8.11
N LEU A 2 -7.66 40.31 6.81
CA LEU A 2 -8.29 39.46 5.80
C LEU A 2 -7.35 39.24 4.59
N PHE A 3 -6.14 38.74 4.84
CA PHE A 3 -5.17 38.43 3.78
C PHE A 3 -4.11 37.43 4.28
N VAL A 4 -4.42 36.13 4.39
CA VAL A 4 -3.38 35.06 4.45
C VAL A 4 -3.83 33.70 3.85
N TRP A 5 -5.13 33.42 3.68
CA TRP A 5 -5.57 32.05 3.34
C TRP A 5 -5.58 31.66 1.85
N ILE A 6 -5.34 32.58 0.91
CA ILE A 6 -5.46 32.28 -0.53
C ILE A 6 -4.15 31.75 -1.15
N THR A 7 -3.01 31.90 -0.48
CA THR A 7 -1.70 31.54 -1.07
C THR A 7 -1.28 30.08 -0.85
N VAL A 8 -1.88 29.34 0.09
CA VAL A 8 -1.53 27.92 0.33
C VAL A 8 -2.24 27.00 -0.68
N GLY A 9 -3.52 27.26 -0.98
CA GLY A 9 -4.30 26.46 -1.94
C GLY A 9 -3.80 26.58 -3.39
N ALA A 10 -3.35 27.77 -3.79
CA ALA A 10 -2.80 27.98 -5.13
C ALA A 10 -1.44 27.29 -5.32
N LEU A 11 -0.62 27.17 -4.26
CA LEU A 11 0.68 26.48 -4.35
C LEU A 11 0.52 24.95 -4.42
N GLN A 12 -0.46 24.37 -3.73
CA GLN A 12 -0.79 22.94 -3.82
C GLN A 12 -1.41 22.54 -5.18
N ALA A 13 -2.29 23.38 -5.75
CA ALA A 13 -2.87 23.10 -7.07
C ALA A 13 -1.84 23.15 -8.21
N THR A 14 -0.83 24.03 -8.09
CA THR A 14 0.22 24.17 -9.12
C THR A 14 1.25 23.04 -9.08
N LEU A 15 1.43 22.39 -7.91
CA LEU A 15 2.26 21.18 -7.75
C LEU A 15 1.53 19.91 -8.21
N GLY A 16 0.23 19.77 -7.92
CA GLY A 16 -0.59 18.65 -8.41
C GLY A 16 -0.68 18.57 -9.94
N SER A 17 -0.76 19.75 -10.59
CA SER A 17 -0.81 19.87 -12.06
C SER A 17 0.50 19.47 -12.76
N LYS A 18 1.65 19.55 -12.06
CA LYS A 18 2.97 19.15 -12.60
C LYS A 18 3.30 17.67 -12.38
N LEU A 19 2.56 16.98 -11.50
CA LEU A 19 2.77 15.58 -11.12
C LEU A 19 1.74 14.61 -11.71
N GLY A 20 0.77 15.10 -12.50
CA GLY A 20 -0.23 14.25 -13.14
C GLY A 20 -1.24 13.61 -12.17
N LEU A 21 -1.42 14.20 -10.98
CA LEU A 21 -2.43 13.78 -10.02
C LEU A 21 -3.76 14.49 -10.33
N ASN A 22 -4.71 13.76 -10.92
CA ASN A 22 -6.11 14.17 -10.92
C ASN A 22 -6.70 13.87 -9.54
N TYR A 23 -7.19 14.90 -8.86
CA TYR A 23 -7.99 14.73 -7.65
C TYR A 23 -9.29 14.00 -8.00
N LEU A 24 -9.54 12.84 -7.38
CA LEU A 24 -10.87 12.25 -7.35
C LEU A 24 -11.73 13.12 -6.42
N ILE A 25 -12.57 13.95 -7.02
CA ILE A 25 -13.65 14.62 -6.30
C ILE A 25 -14.71 13.56 -6.07
N TYR A 26 -14.91 13.15 -4.83
CA TYR A 26 -16.05 12.31 -4.45
C TYR A 26 -17.33 13.12 -4.63
N ASP A 27 -18.26 12.56 -5.41
CA ASP A 27 -19.62 13.07 -5.52
C ASP A 27 -20.47 12.38 -4.43
N ASP A 28 -20.79 13.12 -3.36
CA ASP A 28 -21.59 12.66 -2.21
C ASP A 28 -23.06 12.35 -2.56
N SER A 29 -23.43 12.33 -3.85
CA SER A 29 -24.81 12.12 -4.31
C SER A 29 -25.16 10.67 -4.71
N ILE A 30 -24.27 9.69 -4.48
CA ILE A 30 -24.59 8.27 -4.72
C ILE A 30 -25.31 7.68 -3.49
N PRO A 31 -26.59 7.27 -3.59
CA PRO A 31 -27.29 6.64 -2.47
C PRO A 31 -26.66 5.29 -2.13
N GLU A 32 -26.59 4.97 -0.83
CA GLU A 32 -26.08 3.73 -0.25
C GLU A 32 -26.38 2.50 -1.13
N LEU A 33 -25.38 2.05 -1.88
CA LEU A 33 -25.45 0.78 -2.58
C LEU A 33 -25.24 -0.31 -1.52
N GLY A 34 -26.34 -0.98 -1.16
CA GLY A 34 -26.35 -2.07 -0.19
C GLY A 34 -25.29 -3.13 -0.51
N SER A 35 -24.69 -3.64 0.56
CA SER A 35 -23.74 -4.75 0.55
C SER A 35 -24.21 -5.89 -0.37
N PRO A 36 -23.31 -6.52 -1.16
CA PRO A 36 -23.68 -7.57 -2.08
C PRO A 36 -23.88 -8.88 -1.32
N CYS A 37 -25.02 -9.02 -0.65
CA CYS A 37 -25.54 -10.33 -0.32
C CYS A 37 -26.31 -10.84 -1.56
N PHE A 38 -25.75 -11.84 -2.25
CA PHE A 38 -26.50 -12.57 -3.28
C PHE A 38 -27.79 -13.15 -2.67
N PRO A 39 -28.94 -13.12 -3.39
CA PRO A 39 -30.19 -13.62 -2.85
C PRO A 39 -30.18 -15.15 -2.84
N GLY A 40 -30.20 -15.76 -1.64
CA GLY A 40 -30.48 -17.18 -1.48
C GLY A 40 -29.69 -17.96 -0.42
N THR A 41 -28.67 -17.37 0.21
CA THR A 41 -27.82 -18.11 1.17
C THR A 41 -27.67 -17.33 2.48
N PRO A 42 -27.96 -17.91 3.65
CA PRO A 42 -27.70 -17.26 4.93
C PRO A 42 -26.18 -17.09 5.15
N CYS A 43 -25.75 -15.86 5.42
CA CYS A 43 -24.36 -15.52 5.75
C CYS A 43 -24.00 -16.09 7.13
N ILE A 44 -23.50 -17.33 7.16
CA ILE A 44 -22.87 -17.91 8.34
C ILE A 44 -21.64 -18.69 7.88
N SER A 45 -20.49 -18.02 7.78
CA SER A 45 -19.19 -18.69 7.86
C SER A 45 -18.14 -17.69 8.38
N PRO A 46 -17.31 -18.04 9.39
CA PRO A 46 -16.29 -17.16 9.96
C PRO A 46 -15.04 -16.98 9.09
N TRP A 47 -15.03 -17.45 7.85
CA TRP A 47 -13.84 -17.42 6.98
C TRP A 47 -14.21 -16.82 5.63
N GLN A 48 -14.03 -15.50 5.48
CA GLN A 48 -14.10 -14.83 4.19
C GLN A 48 -12.79 -15.10 3.44
N VAL A 49 -12.84 -16.06 2.52
CA VAL A 49 -11.75 -16.36 1.58
C VAL A 49 -11.78 -15.29 0.47
N PHE A 50 -10.62 -14.80 0.05
CA PHE A 50 -10.53 -13.93 -1.13
C PHE A 50 -10.97 -14.73 -2.36
N HIS A 51 -12.04 -14.29 -3.00
CA HIS A 51 -12.49 -14.83 -4.27
C HIS A 51 -12.10 -13.83 -5.36
N PRO A 52 -11.13 -14.14 -6.25
CA PRO A 52 -10.86 -13.30 -7.40
C PRO A 52 -12.12 -13.23 -8.27
N PRO A 53 -12.47 -12.08 -8.85
CA PRO A 53 -13.69 -11.97 -9.65
C PRO A 53 -13.59 -12.85 -10.91
N GLU A 54 -14.41 -13.89 -11.00
CA GLU A 54 -14.68 -14.59 -12.27
C GLU A 54 -15.43 -13.65 -13.22
N SER A 55 -14.69 -12.99 -14.11
CA SER A 55 -15.21 -12.32 -15.31
C SER A 55 -16.32 -11.26 -15.11
N GLN A 56 -15.94 -10.05 -14.71
CA GLN A 56 -16.72 -8.83 -15.03
C GLN A 56 -15.92 -7.92 -15.96
N LEU A 57 -15.67 -8.45 -17.15
CA LEU A 57 -15.23 -7.67 -18.32
C LEU A 57 -16.42 -6.81 -18.79
N LYS A 58 -16.46 -5.53 -18.36
CA LYS A 58 -16.82 -4.33 -19.16
C LYS A 58 -17.08 -3.11 -18.27
N TYR A 59 -16.00 -2.50 -17.78
CA TYR A 59 -15.93 -1.04 -17.74
C TYR A 59 -14.60 -0.61 -18.34
N SER A 60 -14.67 -0.18 -19.61
CA SER A 60 -13.55 0.46 -20.28
C SER A 60 -13.53 1.93 -19.88
N THR A 61 -12.79 2.24 -18.83
CA THR A 61 -12.19 3.55 -18.66
C THR A 61 -10.70 3.32 -18.53
N ARG A 62 -9.97 3.49 -19.64
CA ARG A 62 -8.50 3.51 -19.60
C ARG A 62 -8.08 4.49 -18.50
N PRO A 63 -7.27 4.08 -17.51
CA PRO A 63 -6.66 5.05 -16.61
C PRO A 63 -5.81 6.02 -17.46
N PRO A 64 -5.80 7.32 -17.13
CA PRO A 64 -5.01 8.29 -17.87
C PRO A 64 -3.55 7.85 -17.90
N LYS A 65 -2.94 7.87 -19.09
CA LYS A 65 -1.53 7.55 -19.30
C LYS A 65 -0.67 8.58 -18.54
N VAL A 66 -0.19 8.20 -17.36
CA VAL A 66 0.77 9.00 -16.60
C VAL A 66 2.12 8.93 -17.31
N ILE A 67 2.54 10.04 -17.91
CA ILE A 67 3.88 10.19 -18.49
C ILE A 67 4.81 10.65 -17.37
N PHE A 68 5.57 9.72 -16.79
CA PHE A 68 6.61 10.04 -15.82
C PHE A 68 7.75 10.80 -16.52
N LYS A 69 7.91 12.09 -16.17
CA LYS A 69 9.12 12.84 -16.52
C LYS A 69 10.27 12.39 -15.63
N LYS A 70 11.37 11.99 -16.26
CA LYS A 70 12.63 11.59 -15.64
C LYS A 70 13.26 12.78 -14.89
N SER A 71 13.52 12.67 -13.58
CA SER A 71 14.22 13.72 -12.79
C SER A 71 14.86 13.21 -11.47
N THR A 72 16.04 12.62 -11.62
CA THR A 72 17.32 12.65 -10.86
C THR A 72 17.48 13.05 -9.37
N SER A 73 16.47 13.52 -8.61
CA SER A 73 16.61 13.82 -7.16
C SER A 73 15.51 13.15 -6.32
N THR A 74 14.28 13.11 -6.83
CA THR A 74 13.15 12.40 -6.23
C THR A 74 13.40 10.89 -6.18
N ASP A 75 14.02 10.35 -7.22
CA ASP A 75 14.44 8.96 -7.25
C ASP A 75 15.51 8.68 -6.18
N LEU A 76 16.38 9.65 -5.84
CA LEU A 76 17.51 9.41 -4.95
C LEU A 76 17.08 9.21 -3.50
N CYS A 77 16.15 10.01 -2.96
CA CYS A 77 15.71 9.84 -1.57
C CYS A 77 14.88 8.56 -1.37
N ILE A 78 14.03 8.22 -2.34
CA ILE A 78 13.27 6.96 -2.35
C ILE A 78 14.23 5.77 -2.45
N ASN A 79 15.17 5.80 -3.41
CA ASN A 79 16.15 4.72 -3.56
C ASN A 79 17.01 4.55 -2.30
N ASN A 80 17.46 5.65 -1.69
CA ASN A 80 18.27 5.54 -0.48
C ASN A 80 17.45 5.04 0.72
N PHE A 81 16.17 5.42 0.85
CA PHE A 81 15.28 4.82 1.85
C PHE A 81 15.20 3.30 1.65
N VAL A 82 14.95 2.87 0.42
CA VAL A 82 14.82 1.46 0.06
C VAL A 82 16.10 0.68 0.33
N SER A 83 17.25 1.23 -0.07
CA SER A 83 18.56 0.61 0.21
C SER A 83 18.84 0.51 1.71
N THR A 84 18.58 1.57 2.48
CA THR A 84 18.74 1.52 3.94
C THR A 84 17.81 0.47 4.56
N PHE A 85 16.55 0.38 4.14
CA PHE A 85 15.64 -0.64 4.65
C PHE A 85 16.12 -2.06 4.33
N GLN A 86 16.58 -2.31 3.10
CA GLN A 86 17.13 -3.61 2.71
C GLN A 86 18.40 -3.97 3.51
N GLU A 87 19.24 -2.99 3.83
CA GLU A 87 20.40 -3.18 4.71
C GLU A 87 19.97 -3.59 6.13
N GLU A 88 18.95 -2.93 6.69
CA GLU A 88 18.42 -3.28 8.02
C GLU A 88 17.85 -4.70 8.04
N VAL A 89 17.06 -5.08 7.02
CA VAL A 89 16.53 -6.45 6.88
C VAL A 89 17.65 -7.49 6.83
N LYS A 90 18.71 -7.25 6.04
CA LYS A 90 19.86 -8.16 5.96
C LYS A 90 20.68 -8.24 7.25
N SER A 91 20.64 -7.19 8.06
CA SER A 91 21.40 -7.13 9.31
C SER A 91 20.68 -7.74 10.51
N SER A 92 19.34 -7.84 10.47
CA SER A 92 18.52 -8.43 11.53
C SER A 92 18.10 -9.85 11.16
N LYS A 93 18.44 -10.81 12.02
CA LYS A 93 17.96 -12.20 11.89
C LYS A 93 16.43 -12.27 11.95
N ILE A 94 15.80 -11.45 12.79
CA ILE A 94 14.33 -11.46 12.97
C ILE A 94 13.65 -11.00 11.67
N LEU A 95 14.15 -9.93 11.05
CA LEU A 95 13.62 -9.45 9.79
C LEU A 95 13.88 -10.41 8.63
N SER A 96 15.07 -11.01 8.57
CA SER A 96 15.36 -12.06 7.57
C SER A 96 14.38 -13.23 7.72
N ASP A 97 14.30 -13.84 8.92
CA ASP A 97 13.40 -14.96 9.19
C ASP A 97 11.93 -14.60 8.88
N PHE A 98 11.52 -13.35 9.16
CA PHE A 98 10.20 -12.82 8.83
C PHE A 98 9.94 -12.79 7.32
N PHE A 99 10.83 -12.22 6.51
CA PHE A 99 10.65 -12.17 5.06
C PHE A 99 10.79 -13.55 4.41
N ASP A 100 11.69 -14.39 4.92
CA ASP A 100 11.89 -15.77 4.46
C ASP A 100 10.63 -16.63 4.70
N SER A 101 9.77 -16.26 5.66
CA SER A 101 8.51 -16.97 5.92
C SER A 101 7.52 -16.95 4.74
N PHE A 102 7.76 -16.10 3.74
CA PHE A 102 6.91 -15.94 2.58
C PHE A 102 7.46 -16.63 1.30
N ASP A 103 8.72 -17.08 1.29
CA ASP A 103 9.43 -17.50 0.06
C ASP A 103 8.77 -18.66 -0.70
N ASP A 104 8.14 -19.59 0.02
CA ASP A 104 7.52 -20.79 -0.56
C ASP A 104 5.97 -20.76 -0.49
N VAL A 105 5.38 -19.60 -0.23
CA VAL A 105 3.92 -19.45 -0.14
C VAL A 105 3.34 -19.16 -1.52
N PRO A 106 2.39 -19.96 -2.04
CA PRO A 106 1.73 -19.66 -3.30
C PRO A 106 0.97 -18.32 -3.24
N ALA A 107 0.97 -17.56 -4.35
CA ALA A 107 0.32 -16.24 -4.44
C ALA A 107 -1.09 -16.18 -3.82
N MET A 108 -1.93 -17.17 -4.14
CA MET A 108 -3.31 -17.23 -3.66
C MET A 108 -3.39 -17.49 -2.15
N GLU A 109 -2.49 -18.30 -1.60
CA GLU A 109 -2.41 -18.53 -0.15
C GLU A 109 -1.92 -17.27 0.57
N PHE A 110 -0.89 -16.61 0.03
CA PHE A 110 -0.38 -15.35 0.56
C PHE A 110 -1.50 -14.30 0.62
N GLY A 111 -2.21 -14.09 -0.49
CA GLY A 111 -3.32 -13.15 -0.56
C GLY A 111 -4.46 -13.49 0.39
N ASN A 112 -4.86 -14.77 0.49
CA ASN A 112 -5.92 -15.21 1.40
C ASN A 112 -5.57 -15.01 2.88
N ARG A 113 -4.30 -15.12 3.26
CA ARG A 113 -3.86 -14.93 4.64
C ARG A 113 -3.65 -13.45 4.98
N LEU A 114 -3.22 -12.63 4.03
CA LEU A 114 -3.01 -11.19 4.26
C LEU A 114 -4.30 -10.38 4.19
N TYR A 115 -5.24 -10.74 3.32
CA TYR A 115 -6.51 -10.03 3.13
C TYR A 115 -7.31 -9.78 4.44
N PRO A 116 -7.54 -10.76 5.32
CA PRO A 116 -8.28 -10.52 6.57
C PRO A 116 -7.56 -9.54 7.51
N GLU A 117 -6.22 -9.58 7.59
CA GLU A 117 -5.43 -8.66 8.41
C GLU A 117 -5.63 -7.20 7.93
N ILE A 118 -5.61 -6.99 6.61
CA ILE A 118 -5.88 -5.67 6.02
C ILE A 118 -7.31 -5.21 6.32
N ILE A 119 -8.32 -6.09 6.19
CA ILE A 119 -9.71 -5.75 6.54
C ILE A 119 -9.81 -5.32 7.99
N ASP A 120 -9.17 -6.04 8.92
CA ASP A 120 -9.22 -5.75 10.34
C ASP A 120 -8.65 -4.35 10.63
N SER A 121 -7.47 -4.03 10.07
CA SER A 121 -6.88 -2.71 10.19
C SER A 121 -7.73 -1.60 9.58
N LEU A 122 -8.31 -1.83 8.40
CA LEU A 122 -9.20 -0.86 7.74
C LEU A 122 -10.49 -0.62 8.54
N THR A 123 -11.02 -1.66 9.17
CA THR A 123 -12.21 -1.60 10.03
C THR A 123 -11.91 -0.83 11.31
N GLN A 124 -10.74 -1.05 11.92
CA GLN A 124 -10.31 -0.34 13.13
C GLN A 124 -10.22 1.17 12.92
N VAL A 125 -9.68 1.60 11.78
CA VAL A 125 -9.63 3.04 11.45
C VAL A 125 -10.98 3.58 10.98
N LYS A 126 -11.98 2.72 10.70
CA LYS A 126 -13.33 3.04 10.20
C LYS A 126 -13.32 3.52 8.74
N THR A 127 -12.55 2.85 7.90
CA THR A 127 -12.55 3.09 6.45
C THR A 127 -13.91 2.70 5.87
N PRO A 128 -14.54 3.54 5.03
CA PRO A 128 -15.72 3.14 4.27
C PRO A 128 -15.40 2.01 3.30
N ASN A 129 -16.22 0.95 3.30
CA ASN A 129 -16.06 -0.22 2.42
C ASN A 129 -14.65 -0.85 2.51
N PRO A 130 -14.25 -1.35 3.70
CA PRO A 130 -12.92 -1.92 3.92
C PRO A 130 -12.61 -3.10 2.99
N GLU A 131 -13.62 -3.88 2.60
CA GLU A 131 -13.47 -5.01 1.68
C GLU A 131 -12.99 -4.55 0.29
N PHE A 132 -13.58 -3.47 -0.25
CA PHE A 132 -13.15 -2.90 -1.52
C PHE A 132 -11.71 -2.40 -1.44
N VAL A 133 -11.35 -1.69 -0.37
CA VAL A 133 -9.99 -1.16 -0.20
C VAL A 133 -8.97 -2.29 -0.05
N ALA A 134 -9.28 -3.32 0.75
CA ALA A 134 -8.44 -4.51 0.88
C ALA A 134 -8.28 -5.24 -0.46
N GLN A 135 -9.34 -5.33 -1.27
CA GLN A 135 -9.28 -5.92 -2.60
C GLN A 135 -8.32 -5.16 -3.51
N GLN A 136 -8.33 -3.82 -3.49
CA GLN A 136 -7.38 -3.01 -4.28
C GLN A 136 -5.92 -3.26 -3.89
N ALA A 137 -5.65 -3.60 -2.63
CA ALA A 137 -4.31 -3.96 -2.18
C ALA A 137 -3.90 -5.36 -2.64
N ILE A 138 -4.79 -6.35 -2.54
CA ILE A 138 -4.47 -7.78 -2.71
C ILE A 138 -4.56 -8.26 -4.16
N GLU A 139 -5.40 -7.66 -5.01
CA GLU A 139 -5.60 -8.12 -6.40
C GLU A 139 -4.27 -8.17 -7.17
N ALA A 140 -3.50 -7.09 -7.13
CA ALA A 140 -2.19 -7.03 -7.79
C ALA A 140 -1.14 -7.96 -7.16
N VAL A 141 -1.26 -8.27 -5.86
CA VAL A 141 -0.37 -9.22 -5.17
C VAL A 141 -0.60 -10.61 -5.76
N VAL A 142 -1.84 -11.10 -5.71
CA VAL A 142 -2.20 -12.46 -6.13
C VAL A 142 -1.86 -12.68 -7.62
N GLU A 143 -2.02 -11.66 -8.45
CA GLU A 143 -1.70 -11.76 -9.88
C GLU A 143 -0.20 -11.84 -10.19
N ASN A 144 0.66 -11.34 -9.29
CA ASN A 144 2.07 -11.08 -9.61
C ASN A 144 3.06 -11.75 -8.66
N TYR A 145 2.64 -12.25 -7.51
CA TYR A 145 3.50 -12.76 -6.46
C TYR A 145 4.47 -13.85 -6.94
N ASP A 146 3.96 -14.89 -7.60
CA ASP A 146 4.76 -16.03 -8.08
C ASP A 146 5.79 -15.67 -9.17
N LYS A 147 5.79 -14.43 -9.66
CA LYS A 147 6.74 -13.92 -10.68
C LYS A 147 7.96 -13.25 -10.05
N LEU A 148 7.97 -13.05 -8.73
CA LEU A 148 8.91 -12.20 -8.03
C LEU A 148 9.74 -13.00 -7.04
N SER A 149 10.99 -12.57 -6.80
CA SER A 149 11.83 -13.14 -5.75
C SER A 149 11.62 -12.41 -4.42
N SER A 150 12.00 -13.04 -3.30
CA SER A 150 11.93 -12.45 -1.96
C SER A 150 12.58 -11.05 -1.87
N ASP A 151 13.78 -10.89 -2.44
CA ASP A 151 14.45 -9.58 -2.52
C ASP A 151 13.60 -8.48 -3.18
N ILE A 152 12.79 -8.85 -4.17
CA ILE A 152 11.89 -7.91 -4.87
C ILE A 152 10.66 -7.63 -4.01
N VAL A 153 10.16 -8.60 -3.24
CA VAL A 153 9.07 -8.41 -2.28
C VAL A 153 9.49 -7.41 -1.18
N ILE A 154 10.67 -7.59 -0.59
CA ILE A 154 11.26 -6.62 0.36
C ILE A 154 11.34 -5.22 -0.28
N GLN A 155 11.74 -5.15 -1.55
CA GLN A 155 11.82 -3.89 -2.28
C GLN A 155 10.44 -3.25 -2.50
N ILE A 156 9.41 -4.03 -2.83
CA ILE A 156 8.03 -3.55 -3.00
C ILE A 156 7.53 -2.88 -1.71
N TYR A 157 7.78 -3.49 -0.56
CA TYR A 157 7.39 -2.93 0.73
C TYR A 157 8.05 -1.59 1.00
N ALA A 158 9.37 -1.54 0.87
CA ALA A 158 10.12 -0.32 1.08
C ALA A 158 9.70 0.78 0.08
N ASN A 159 9.47 0.43 -1.18
CA ASN A 159 9.03 1.37 -2.22
C ASN A 159 7.64 1.94 -1.91
N THR A 160 6.71 1.08 -1.50
CA THR A 160 5.33 1.48 -1.17
C THR A 160 5.36 2.58 -0.11
N VAL A 161 6.06 2.33 1.00
CA VAL A 161 6.19 3.29 2.10
C VAL A 161 6.96 4.52 1.67
N ALA A 162 8.11 4.37 1.00
CA ALA A 162 8.94 5.50 0.59
C ALA A 162 8.20 6.46 -0.34
N LYS A 163 7.52 5.94 -1.37
CA LYS A 163 6.75 6.74 -2.33
C LYS A 163 5.54 7.38 -1.67
N TYR A 164 4.86 6.66 -0.79
CA TYR A 164 3.73 7.21 -0.05
C TYR A 164 4.17 8.36 0.86
N LEU A 165 5.19 8.14 1.72
CA LEU A 165 5.75 9.19 2.57
C LEU A 165 6.27 10.39 1.78
N PHE A 166 6.90 10.15 0.62
CA PHE A 166 7.35 11.22 -0.26
C PHE A 166 6.18 12.05 -0.79
N THR A 167 5.11 11.40 -1.23
CA THR A 167 3.88 12.05 -1.71
C THR A 167 3.19 12.86 -0.61
N GLN A 168 3.25 12.37 0.64
CA GLN A 168 2.74 13.08 1.82
C GLN A 168 3.68 14.17 2.33
N GLY A 169 4.87 14.36 1.73
CA GLY A 169 5.85 15.36 2.14
C GLY A 169 6.62 15.03 3.43
N VAL A 170 6.53 13.79 3.92
CA VAL A 170 7.23 13.31 5.13
C VAL A 170 8.65 12.84 4.82
N LEU A 171 8.84 12.15 3.68
CA LEU A 171 10.16 11.68 3.28
C LEU A 171 10.98 12.80 2.63
N THR A 172 12.16 13.06 3.17
CA THR A 172 13.09 14.11 2.72
C THR A 172 14.52 13.56 2.61
N PRO A 173 15.42 14.24 1.87
CA PRO A 173 16.84 13.90 1.84
C PRO A 173 17.52 13.90 3.22
N GLN A 174 16.96 14.58 4.21
CA GLN A 174 17.53 14.72 5.55
C GLN A 174 17.12 13.60 6.50
N ASN A 175 16.01 12.90 6.24
CA ASN A 175 15.43 11.95 7.20
C ASN A 175 15.24 10.53 6.65
N TYR A 176 15.51 10.27 5.37
CA TYR A 176 15.24 8.95 4.76
C TYR A 176 15.91 7.79 5.52
N VAL A 177 17.14 7.96 6.02
CA VAL A 177 17.85 6.91 6.78
C VAL A 177 17.09 6.58 8.05
N GLN A 178 16.73 7.62 8.83
CA GLN A 178 16.04 7.43 10.09
C GLN A 178 14.65 6.81 9.89
N LEU A 179 13.92 7.26 8.86
CA LEU A 179 12.60 6.73 8.55
C LEU A 179 12.67 5.27 8.11
N ALA A 180 13.64 4.89 7.28
CA ALA A 180 13.83 3.50 6.85
C ALA A 180 14.15 2.58 8.04
N LYS A 181 15.06 3.01 8.93
CA LYS A 181 15.39 2.27 10.16
C LYS A 181 14.19 2.15 11.10
N ASN A 182 13.43 3.23 11.28
CA ASN A 182 12.22 3.19 12.09
C ASN A 182 11.16 2.24 11.50
N PHE A 183 11.02 2.22 10.18
CA PHE A 183 10.10 1.32 9.51
C PHE A 183 10.53 -0.15 9.70
N ALA A 184 11.79 -0.47 9.46
CA ALA A 184 12.35 -1.80 9.73
C ALA A 184 12.13 -2.24 11.18
N LYS A 185 12.40 -1.34 12.14
CA LYS A 185 12.18 -1.60 13.56
C LYS A 185 10.71 -1.88 13.90
N MET A 186 9.75 -1.15 13.30
CA MET A 186 8.33 -1.39 13.56
C MET A 186 7.88 -2.77 13.04
N ILE A 187 8.39 -3.20 11.89
CA ILE A 187 8.14 -4.56 11.37
C ILE A 187 8.79 -5.59 12.30
N GLU A 188 10.01 -5.35 12.75
CA GLU A 188 10.73 -6.26 13.66
C GLU A 188 9.98 -6.43 14.99
N GLU A 189 9.51 -5.33 15.58
CA GLU A 189 8.69 -5.35 16.79
C GLU A 189 7.37 -6.10 16.56
N ALA A 190 6.71 -5.88 15.42
CA ALA A 190 5.47 -6.58 15.07
C ALA A 190 5.73 -8.09 14.85
N ALA A 191 6.84 -8.47 14.21
CA ALA A 191 7.24 -9.85 14.00
C ALA A 191 7.57 -10.59 15.30
N VAL A 192 8.11 -9.89 16.31
CA VAL A 192 8.31 -10.45 17.66
C VAL A 192 6.99 -10.56 18.42
N GLY A 193 6.08 -9.62 18.21
CA GLY A 193 4.81 -9.52 18.93
C GLY A 193 3.69 -10.43 18.44
N ASN A 194 3.83 -11.01 17.24
CA ASN A 194 2.78 -11.81 16.60
C ASN A 194 3.28 -13.19 16.17
N ASP A 195 2.46 -14.21 16.43
CA ASP A 195 2.72 -15.57 15.94
C ASP A 195 2.43 -15.71 14.43
N SER A 196 1.58 -14.83 13.87
CA SER A 196 1.25 -14.80 12.44
C SER A 196 2.17 -13.79 11.73
N PRO A 197 2.96 -14.22 10.72
CA PRO A 197 3.76 -13.30 9.93
C PRO A 197 2.87 -12.35 9.10
N TYR A 198 1.62 -12.72 8.80
CA TYR A 198 0.68 -11.86 8.08
C TYR A 198 0.12 -10.74 8.96
N ALA A 199 -0.17 -11.04 10.23
CA ALA A 199 -0.57 -10.04 11.21
C ALA A 199 0.60 -9.09 11.52
N ALA A 200 1.81 -9.63 11.74
CA ALA A 200 3.02 -8.84 11.91
C ALA A 200 3.29 -7.91 10.73
N HIS A 201 3.06 -8.43 9.52
CA HIS A 201 3.22 -7.70 8.28
C HIS A 201 2.31 -6.46 8.22
N ASP A 202 1.01 -6.67 8.42
CA ASP A 202 0.03 -5.58 8.39
C ASP A 202 0.25 -4.61 9.57
N GLU A 203 0.42 -5.12 10.80
CA GLU A 203 0.61 -4.31 12.00
C GLU A 203 1.84 -3.41 11.89
N GLY A 204 3.00 -3.95 11.45
CA GLY A 204 4.23 -3.18 11.31
C GLY A 204 4.09 -2.04 10.30
N PHE A 205 3.37 -2.29 9.20
CA PHE A 205 3.07 -1.29 8.18
C PHE A 205 2.12 -0.21 8.70
N VAL A 206 1.01 -0.62 9.31
CA VAL A 206 -0.02 0.26 9.86
C VAL A 206 0.53 1.13 10.98
N ARG A 207 1.22 0.55 11.97
CA ARG A 207 1.83 1.29 13.09
C ARG A 207 2.82 2.34 12.60
N PHE A 208 3.60 2.01 11.58
CA PHE A 208 4.54 2.97 11.02
C PHE A 208 3.83 4.16 10.37
N LEU A 209 2.81 3.94 9.54
CA LEU A 209 2.06 5.03 8.90
C LEU A 209 1.21 5.83 9.90
N ASP A 210 0.61 5.17 10.89
CA ASP A 210 -0.17 5.81 11.94
C ASP A 210 0.68 6.72 12.83
N SER A 211 1.96 6.41 13.04
CA SER A 211 2.90 7.28 13.77
C SER A 211 3.06 8.68 13.15
N PHE A 212 2.62 8.87 11.90
CA PHE A 212 2.59 10.14 11.19
C PHE A 212 1.15 10.65 10.92
N GLY A 213 0.11 9.96 11.39
CA GLY A 213 -1.29 10.25 11.06
C GLY A 213 -1.60 10.05 9.57
N LEU A 214 -0.94 9.06 8.94
CA LEU A 214 -1.07 8.78 7.51
C LEU A 214 -1.89 7.52 7.19
N PHE A 215 -2.27 6.74 8.21
CA PHE A 215 -3.20 5.62 8.06
C PHE A 215 -4.57 6.01 8.62
N THR A 216 -5.37 6.68 7.80
CA THR A 216 -6.67 7.24 8.16
C THR A 216 -7.75 6.82 7.15
N PRO A 217 -9.05 6.89 7.49
CA PRO A 217 -10.14 6.49 6.58
C PRO A 217 -10.08 7.14 5.19
N ASP A 218 -9.71 8.41 5.13
CA ASP A 218 -9.61 9.20 3.90
C ASP A 218 -8.39 8.86 3.04
N LYS A 219 -7.40 8.17 3.62
CA LYS A 219 -6.12 7.84 2.96
C LYS A 219 -5.94 6.35 2.70
N ALA A 220 -6.73 5.49 3.34
CA ALA A 220 -6.64 4.04 3.24
C ALA A 220 -6.64 3.54 1.77
N LEU A 221 -7.56 4.03 0.93
CA LEU A 221 -7.60 3.67 -0.48
C LEU A 221 -6.34 4.10 -1.24
N LEU A 222 -5.80 5.28 -0.95
CA LEU A 222 -4.57 5.75 -1.59
C LEU A 222 -3.38 4.84 -1.26
N VAL A 223 -3.28 4.40 -0.01
CA VAL A 223 -2.25 3.46 0.45
C VAL A 223 -2.40 2.10 -0.22
N ALA A 224 -3.62 1.55 -0.27
CA ALA A 224 -3.92 0.27 -0.91
C ALA A 224 -3.56 0.28 -2.41
N VAL A 225 -3.98 1.33 -3.13
CA VAL A 225 -3.66 1.49 -4.56
C VAL A 225 -2.16 1.67 -4.78
N GLN A 226 -1.47 2.43 -3.92
CA GLN A 226 -0.02 2.58 -3.98
C GLN A 226 0.69 1.23 -3.81
N TYR A 227 0.24 0.41 -2.86
CA TYR A 227 0.77 -0.92 -2.62
C TYR A 227 0.57 -1.83 -3.84
N GLY A 228 -0.65 -1.94 -4.36
CA GLY A 228 -0.94 -2.74 -5.56
C GLY A 228 -0.12 -2.30 -6.79
N ASN A 229 0.05 -1.00 -7.00
CA ASN A 229 0.86 -0.45 -8.09
C ASN A 229 2.33 -0.89 -8.02
N GLU A 230 2.92 -1.03 -6.82
CA GLU A 230 4.31 -1.47 -6.69
C GLU A 230 4.47 -2.94 -7.12
N TRP A 231 3.51 -3.80 -6.81
CA TRP A 231 3.48 -5.19 -7.29
C TRP A 231 3.41 -5.26 -8.82
N GLU A 232 2.50 -4.50 -9.43
CA GLU A 232 2.40 -4.45 -10.89
C GLU A 232 3.68 -3.92 -11.56
N MET A 233 4.33 -2.92 -10.95
CA MET A 233 5.56 -2.35 -11.51
C MET A 233 6.73 -3.31 -11.40
N ALA A 234 6.85 -4.02 -10.29
CA ALA A 234 7.91 -5.01 -10.07
C ALA A 234 7.81 -6.20 -11.04
N ALA A 235 6.59 -6.61 -11.40
CA ALA A 235 6.34 -7.74 -12.29
C ALA A 235 6.51 -7.42 -13.79
N LYS A 236 6.73 -6.15 -14.17
CA LYS A 236 6.93 -5.79 -15.57
C LYS A 236 8.28 -6.32 -16.08
N PRO A 237 8.33 -6.97 -17.25
CA PRO A 237 9.60 -7.39 -17.85
C PRO A 237 10.53 -6.19 -18.02
N LYS A 238 11.77 -6.29 -17.52
CA LYS A 238 12.81 -5.31 -17.81
C LYS A 238 13.07 -5.38 -19.32
N ARG A 239 12.69 -4.33 -20.06
CA ARG A 239 13.04 -4.21 -21.48
C ARG A 239 14.57 -4.18 -21.57
N GLY A 240 15.14 -5.22 -22.17
CA GLY A 240 16.55 -5.29 -22.54
C GLY A 240 16.91 -4.29 -23.63
#